data_AF-A0A2P6SA51-F1
#
_entry.id   AF-A0A2P6SA51-F1
#
_cell.length_a   1.000
_cell.length_b   1.000
_cell.length_c   1.000
_cell.angle_alpha   90.00
_cell.angle_beta   90.00
_cell.angle_gamma   90.00
#
_symmetry.space_group_name_H-M   'P 1'
#
loop_
_entity.id
_entity.type
_entity.pdbx_description
1 polymer ?
#
loop_
_entity_poly.entity_id
_entity_poly.type
_entity_poly.pdbx_seq_one_letter_code
_entity_poly.pdbx_strand_id
1 'polypeptide(L)'
;MLTVINAEEDIVYFMDPLKRRLITGEWKNIVDNGIKIYNAHVKRQGRKTTTWKNCVGIPEQRTDKECGYFIMRYMKDIAEDKNLDFFIKWERRGNAAYTQHHIDAVRTEWEKFVVKRYM
;
A
#
# COMPACT_ATOMS: atom_id res chain seq x y z
N MET A 1 6.72 3.14 -3.83
CA MET A 1 5.66 3.51 -2.87
C MET A 1 4.36 2.82 -3.26
N LEU A 2 3.51 2.52 -2.28
CA LEU A 2 2.15 1.99 -2.44
C LEU A 2 1.18 2.92 -1.70
N THR A 3 0.05 3.22 -2.33
CA THR A 3 -1.04 3.99 -1.73
C THR A 3 -2.30 3.13 -1.76
N VAL A 4 -2.88 2.88 -0.59
CA VAL A 4 -4.10 2.08 -0.45
C VAL A 4 -5.20 2.99 0.07
N ILE A 5 -6.35 2.97 -0.58
CA ILE A 5 -7.47 3.88 -0.30
C ILE A 5 -8.61 3.06 0.30
N ASN A 6 -8.97 3.36 1.54
CA ASN A 6 -10.27 3.02 2.09
C ASN A 6 -11.22 4.19 1.80
N ALA A 7 -11.92 4.09 0.67
CA ALA A 7 -12.83 5.14 0.21
C ALA A 7 -14.12 5.22 1.06
N GLU A 8 -14.43 4.20 1.86
CA GLU A 8 -15.61 4.24 2.73
C GLU A 8 -15.38 5.14 3.94
N GLU A 9 -14.18 5.11 4.49
CA GLU A 9 -13.78 5.88 5.67
C GLU A 9 -13.00 7.17 5.34
N ASP A 10 -12.79 7.46 4.05
CA ASP A 10 -11.92 8.55 3.58
C ASP A 10 -10.49 8.48 4.13
N ILE A 11 -9.96 7.26 4.29
CA ILE A 11 -8.61 7.00 4.80
C ILE A 11 -7.69 6.53 3.69
N VAL A 12 -6.50 7.13 3.63
CA VAL A 12 -5.43 6.75 2.72
C VAL A 12 -4.24 6.25 3.51
N TYR A 13 -3.76 5.06 3.17
CA TYR A 13 -2.60 4.42 3.78
C TYR A 13 -1.42 4.52 2.82
N PHE A 14 -0.36 5.16 3.27
CA PHE A 14 0.87 5.36 2.52
C PHE A 14 1.95 4.41 3.03
N MET A 15 2.55 3.67 2.10
CA MET A 15 3.60 2.70 2.38
C MET A 15 4.79 2.95 1.44
N ASP A 16 5.94 3.24 2.00
CA ASP A 16 7.20 3.31 1.25
C ASP A 16 8.17 2.28 1.81
N PRO A 17 8.59 1.26 1.04
CA PRO A 17 9.56 0.26 1.48
C PRO A 17 10.84 0.85 2.11
N LEU A 18 11.25 2.05 1.69
CA LEU A 18 12.39 2.78 2.25
C LEU A 18 12.05 3.62 3.49
N LYS A 19 10.85 3.44 4.06
CA LYS A 19 10.29 4.20 5.18
C LYS A 19 10.38 5.72 5.03
N ARG A 20 10.34 6.21 3.78
CA ARG A 20 10.26 7.64 3.51
C ARG A 20 8.92 8.17 4.02
N ARG A 21 8.92 9.43 4.44
CA ARG A 21 7.69 10.11 4.87
C ARG A 21 6.75 10.28 3.68
N LEU A 22 5.46 10.42 4.00
CA LEU A 22 4.43 10.75 3.02
C LEU A 22 4.89 11.90 2.12
N ILE A 23 4.84 11.66 0.81
CA ILE A 23 5.13 12.68 -0.19
C ILE A 23 3.98 13.68 -0.17
N THR A 24 4.27 14.91 0.26
CA THR A 24 3.36 16.05 0.11
C THR A 24 3.47 16.59 -1.32
N GLY A 25 2.41 17.25 -1.82
CA GLY A 25 2.40 17.85 -3.15
C GLY A 25 1.40 17.19 -4.11
N GLU A 26 1.76 17.08 -5.38
CA GLU A 26 0.85 16.72 -6.47
C GLU A 26 0.16 15.37 -6.27
N TRP A 27 0.90 14.33 -5.90
CA TRP A 27 0.32 13.00 -5.68
C TRP A 27 -0.80 13.01 -4.63
N LYS A 28 -0.57 13.70 -3.51
CA LYS A 28 -1.58 13.86 -2.46
C LYS A 28 -2.83 14.56 -2.99
N ASN A 29 -2.66 15.63 -3.77
CA ASN A 29 -3.77 16.36 -4.36
C ASN A 29 -4.58 15.49 -5.34
N ILE A 30 -3.91 14.67 -6.16
CA ILE A 30 -4.57 13.74 -7.09
C ILE A 30 -5.46 12.76 -6.32
N VAL A 31 -4.92 12.13 -5.27
CA VAL A 31 -5.66 11.16 -4.46
C VAL A 31 -6.81 11.83 -3.70
N ASP A 32 -6.57 12.99 -3.08
CA ASP A 32 -7.61 13.75 -2.37
C ASP A 32 -8.75 14.15 -3.32
N ASN A 33 -8.43 14.52 -4.57
CA ASN A 33 -9.44 14.84 -5.58
C ASN A 33 -10.19 13.60 -6.08
N GLY A 34 -9.52 12.47 -6.23
CA GLY A 34 -10.17 11.19 -6.57
C GLY A 34 -11.21 10.79 -5.53
N ILE A 35 -10.88 10.91 -4.24
CA ILE A 35 -11.82 10.64 -3.14
C ILE A 35 -12.99 11.61 -3.15
N LYS A 36 -12.75 12.91 -3.40
CA LYS A 36 -13.84 13.90 -3.55
C LYS A 36 -14.81 13.53 -4.69
N ILE A 37 -14.29 13.09 -5.84
CA ILE A 37 -15.10 12.66 -6.99
C ILE A 37 -15.91 11.42 -6.62
N TYR A 38 -15.28 10.42 -5.98
CA TYR A 38 -15.97 9.22 -5.51
C TYR A 38 -17.11 9.56 -4.54
N ASN A 39 -16.85 10.37 -3.52
CA ASN A 39 -17.85 10.78 -2.53
C ASN A 39 -19.02 11.55 -3.16
N ALA A 40 -18.75 12.40 -4.14
CA ALA A 40 -19.79 13.08 -4.92
C ALA A 40 -20.62 12.07 -5.74
N HIS A 41 -19.98 11.08 -6.35
CA HIS A 41 -20.65 10.03 -7.13
C HIS A 41 -21.60 9.19 -6.27
N VAL A 42 -21.16 8.77 -5.08
CA VAL A 42 -22.00 7.98 -4.14
C VAL A 42 -22.95 8.83 -3.30
N LYS A 43 -23.05 10.15 -3.58
CA LYS A 43 -23.91 11.12 -2.87
C LYS A 43 -23.69 11.15 -1.36
N ARG A 44 -22.48 10.85 -0.88
CA ARG A 44 -22.16 10.87 0.54
C ARG A 44 -22.19 12.32 1.05
N GLN A 45 -23.02 12.56 2.07
CA GLN A 45 -23.15 13.87 2.70
C GLN A 45 -22.15 14.04 3.85
N GLY A 46 -21.58 15.25 3.97
CA GLY A 46 -20.54 15.57 4.94
C GLY A 46 -19.14 15.45 4.34
N ARG A 47 -18.44 16.59 4.19
CA ARG A 47 -17.04 16.60 3.77
C ARG A 47 -16.16 16.27 4.97
N LYS A 48 -15.81 14.99 5.15
CA LYS A 48 -14.64 14.67 5.98
C LYS A 48 -13.39 14.96 5.16
N THR A 49 -12.41 15.60 5.79
CA THR A 49 -11.09 15.76 5.18
C THR A 49 -10.43 14.38 5.10
N THR A 50 -9.89 14.03 3.93
CA THR A 50 -9.16 12.79 3.72
C THR A 50 -8.06 12.63 4.76
N THR A 51 -8.08 11.51 5.48
CA THR A 51 -7.09 11.20 6.52
C THR A 51 -5.96 10.39 5.92
N TRP A 52 -4.74 10.90 6.00
CA TRP A 52 -3.55 10.20 5.52
C TRP A 52 -2.79 9.55 6.67
N LYS A 53 -2.57 8.24 6.57
CA LYS A 53 -1.84 7.44 7.54
C LYS A 53 -0.55 6.95 6.91
N ASN A 54 0.58 7.28 7.54
CA ASN A 54 1.87 6.75 7.14
C ASN A 54 2.11 5.42 7.87
N CYS A 55 2.17 4.32 7.14
CA CYS A 55 2.33 2.97 7.70
C CYS A 55 3.80 2.71 8.05
N VAL A 56 4.25 3.25 9.18
CA VAL A 56 5.65 3.16 9.62
C VAL A 56 6.05 1.77 10.14
N GLY A 57 5.09 0.87 10.34
CA GLY A 57 5.29 -0.51 10.78
C GLY A 57 5.53 -1.52 9.67
N ILE A 58 5.51 -1.10 8.40
CA ILE A 58 5.73 -2.03 7.28
C ILE A 58 7.16 -2.62 7.31
N PRO A 59 7.34 -3.85 6.79
CA PRO A 59 8.65 -4.43 6.55
C PRO A 59 9.51 -3.56 5.64
N GLU A 60 10.63 -3.07 6.17
CA GLU A 60 11.55 -2.17 5.45
C GLU A 60 12.44 -2.93 4.48
N GLN A 61 12.67 -2.35 3.30
CA GLN A 61 13.72 -2.79 2.40
C GLN A 61 15.05 -2.14 2.78
N ARG A 62 16.13 -2.92 2.80
CA ARG A 62 17.48 -2.41 3.07
C ARG A 62 18.24 -2.01 1.81
N THR A 63 17.79 -2.50 0.65
CA THR A 63 18.40 -2.25 -0.66
C THR A 63 17.53 -1.28 -1.46
N ASP A 64 18.08 -0.66 -2.49
CA ASP A 64 17.35 0.23 -3.39
C ASP A 64 16.83 -0.47 -4.67
N LYS A 65 17.09 -1.78 -4.81
CA LYS A 65 16.82 -2.55 -6.05
C LYS A 65 15.58 -3.44 -6.01
N GLU A 66 14.99 -3.66 -4.84
CA GLU A 66 13.92 -4.66 -4.66
C GLU A 66 12.54 -4.04 -4.35
N CYS A 67 12.38 -2.73 -4.50
CA CYS A 67 11.14 -2.03 -4.15
C CYS A 67 9.91 -2.59 -4.86
N GLY A 68 10.03 -3.01 -6.12
CA GLY A 68 8.94 -3.66 -6.84
C GLY A 68 8.45 -4.91 -6.10
N TYR A 69 9.36 -5.78 -5.64
CA TYR A 69 8.99 -7.03 -4.96
C TYR A 69 8.44 -6.79 -3.55
N PHE A 70 8.96 -5.81 -2.81
CA PHE A 70 8.38 -5.40 -1.52
C PHE A 70 6.95 -4.89 -1.70
N ILE A 71 6.70 -4.06 -2.72
CA ILE A 71 5.36 -3.55 -3.03
C ILE A 71 4.42 -4.69 -3.42
N MET A 72 4.86 -5.63 -4.26
CA MET A 72 4.07 -6.82 -4.60
C MET A 72 3.79 -7.67 -3.36
N ARG A 73 4.75 -7.83 -2.46
CA ARG A 73 4.54 -8.57 -1.21
C ARG A 73 3.54 -7.88 -0.30
N TYR A 74 3.58 -6.55 -0.16
CA TYR A 74 2.55 -5.80 0.57
C TYR A 74 1.17 -6.03 -0.04
N MET A 75 1.04 -5.90 -1.36
CA MET A 75 -0.24 -6.10 -2.05
C MET A 75 -0.78 -7.52 -1.85
N LYS A 76 0.10 -8.53 -1.84
CA LYS A 76 -0.27 -9.91 -1.53
C LYS A 76 -0.79 -10.06 -0.09
N ASP A 77 -0.03 -9.58 0.89
CA ASP A 77 -0.44 -9.62 2.31
C ASP A 77 -1.78 -8.89 2.52
N ILE A 78 -2.02 -7.77 1.82
CA ILE A 78 -3.28 -7.01 1.89
C ILE A 78 -4.44 -7.79 1.26
N ALA A 79 -4.23 -8.38 0.09
CA ALA A 79 -5.27 -9.15 -0.61
C ALA A 79 -5.66 -10.44 0.14
N GLU A 80 -4.72 -11.04 0.87
CA GLU A 80 -4.95 -12.22 1.71
C GLU A 80 -5.59 -11.88 3.06
N ASP A 81 -5.52 -10.61 3.48
CA ASP A 81 -6.11 -10.12 4.72
C ASP A 81 -7.60 -9.80 4.58
N LYS A 82 -8.42 -10.81 4.85
CA LYS A 82 -9.89 -10.72 4.75
C LYS A 82 -10.54 -9.76 5.76
N ASN A 83 -9.85 -9.44 6.85
CA ASN A 83 -10.36 -8.58 7.90
C ASN A 83 -9.87 -7.13 7.77
N LEU A 84 -8.94 -6.88 6.84
CA LEU A 84 -8.25 -5.61 6.69
C LEU A 84 -7.47 -5.20 7.96
N ASP A 85 -7.03 -6.18 8.75
CA ASP A 85 -6.27 -5.98 10.00
C ASP A 85 -4.86 -5.41 9.77
N PHE A 86 -4.35 -5.46 8.53
CA PHE A 86 -3.05 -4.95 8.12
C PHE A 86 -2.93 -3.46 8.43
N PHE A 87 -4.06 -2.73 8.39
CA PHE A 87 -4.12 -1.33 8.77
C PHE A 87 -3.67 -1.13 10.21
N ILE A 88 -4.15 -1.96 11.15
CA ILE A 88 -3.76 -1.88 12.57
C ILE A 88 -2.31 -2.35 12.74
N LYS A 89 -1.95 -3.44 12.06
CA LYS A 89 -0.62 -4.05 12.12
C LYS A 89 0.50 -3.11 11.67
N TRP A 90 0.28 -2.32 10.62
CA TRP A 90 1.32 -1.51 9.98
C TRP A 90 1.21 0.00 10.25
N GLU A 91 0.12 0.47 10.85
CA GLU A 91 -0.02 1.88 11.26
C GLU A 91 1.03 2.29 12.30
N ARG A 92 1.36 1.42 13.24
CA ARG A 92 2.31 1.71 14.33
C ARG A 92 3.68 1.13 14.03
N ARG A 93 4.74 1.75 14.59
CA ARG A 93 6.10 1.20 14.49
C ARG A 93 6.13 -0.20 15.06
N GLY A 94 6.78 -1.09 14.32
CA GLY A 94 6.99 -2.48 14.72
C GLY A 94 8.27 -3.03 14.11
N ASN A 95 8.60 -4.26 14.49
CA ASN A 95 9.80 -4.96 14.05
C ASN A 95 9.50 -5.93 12.90
N ALA A 96 8.40 -5.69 12.16
CA ALA A 96 8.05 -6.52 11.02
C ALA A 96 9.17 -6.45 9.98
N ALA A 97 9.59 -7.60 9.46
CA ALA A 97 10.63 -7.71 8.46
C ALA A 97 10.28 -8.85 7.52
N TYR A 98 10.56 -8.64 6.23
CA TYR A 98 10.53 -9.72 5.26
C TYR A 98 11.90 -10.37 5.18
N THR A 99 11.91 -11.69 5.13
CA THR A 99 13.11 -12.46 4.80
C THR A 99 13.28 -12.46 3.29
N GLN A 100 14.49 -12.80 2.81
CA GLN A 100 14.71 -12.95 1.37
C GLN A 100 13.76 -14.00 0.78
N HIS A 101 13.45 -15.07 1.52
CA HIS A 101 12.46 -16.07 1.11
C HIS A 101 11.08 -15.47 0.81
N HIS A 102 10.59 -14.50 1.59
CA HIS A 102 9.32 -13.84 1.31
C HIS A 102 9.35 -13.06 -0.01
N ILE A 103 10.49 -12.46 -0.35
CA ILE A 103 10.71 -11.69 -1.57
C ILE A 103 10.86 -12.62 -2.77
N ASP A 104 11.65 -13.68 -2.64
CA ASP A 104 11.89 -14.66 -3.69
C ASP A 104 10.62 -15.47 -4.02
N ALA A 105 9.74 -15.72 -3.04
CA ALA A 105 8.44 -16.34 -3.29
C ALA A 105 7.60 -15.51 -4.28
N VAL A 106 7.49 -14.20 -4.04
CA VAL A 106 6.74 -13.29 -4.92
C VAL A 106 7.42 -13.17 -6.29
N ARG A 107 8.76 -13.11 -6.32
CA ARG A 107 9.53 -13.12 -7.57
C ARG A 107 9.25 -14.36 -8.41
N THR A 108 9.27 -15.53 -7.78
CA THR A 108 9.05 -16.82 -8.45
C THR A 108 7.61 -16.96 -8.95
N GLU A 109 6.63 -16.52 -8.16
CA GLU A 109 5.22 -16.50 -8.58
C GLU A 109 5.00 -15.59 -9.79
N TRP A 110 5.58 -14.39 -9.77
CA TRP A 110 5.52 -13.45 -10.87
C TRP A 110 6.20 -13.99 -12.13
N GLU A 111 7.41 -14.55 -12.00
CA GLU A 111 8.15 -15.17 -13.10
C GLU A 111 7.33 -16.29 -13.75
N LYS A 112 6.80 -17.22 -12.95
CA LYS A 112 5.94 -18.31 -13.46
C LYS A 112 4.72 -17.79 -14.21
N PHE A 113 4.09 -16.73 -13.72
CA PHE A 113 2.95 -16.11 -14.39
C PHE A 113 3.36 -15.52 -15.74
N VAL A 114 4.45 -14.76 -15.79
CA VAL A 114 4.93 -14.11 -17.02
C VAL A 114 5.32 -15.14 -18.07
N VAL A 115 6.12 -16.14 -17.70
CA VAL A 115 6.54 -17.23 -18.60
C VAL A 115 5.32 -17.94 -19.16
N LYS A 116 4.36 -18.33 -18.31
CA LYS A 116 3.16 -19.04 -18.76
C LYS A 116 2.28 -18.21 -19.70
N ARG A 117 2.27 -16.87 -19.54
CA ARG A 117 1.30 -16.00 -20.22
C ARG A 117 1.84 -15.36 -21.49
N TYR A 118 3.15 -15.12 -21.56
CA TYR A 118 3.77 -14.26 -22.58
C TYR A 118 4.99 -14.87 -23.27
N MET A 119 5.46 -16.05 -22.85
CA MET A 119 6.50 -16.83 -23.54
C MET A 119 5.90 -18.11 -24.09
#